data_AF-W2SJD3-F1
#
_entry.id   AF-W2SJD3-F1
#
_cell.length_a   1.000
_cell.length_b   1.000
_cell.length_c   1.000
_cell.angle_alpha   90.00
_cell.angle_beta   90.00
_cell.angle_gamma   90.00
#
_symmetry.space_group_name_H-M   'P 1'
#
loop_
_entity.id
_entity.type
_entity.pdbx_description
1 polymer ?
#
loop_
_entity_poly.entity_id
_entity_poly.type
_entity_poly.pdbx_seq_one_letter_code
_entity_poly.pdbx_strand_id
1 'polypeptide(L)' 'MKASVRLEDKGSLELSGVTPKAPVPTAYLMLCVLPLDDIHEVDLDFSLTYTQQFERSITGNIVLPL' A
#
# COMPACT_ATOMS: atom_id res chain seq x y z
N MET A 1 14.72 9.29 18.06
CA MET A 1 13.99 8.31 17.24
C MET A 1 13.53 8.96 15.97
N LYS A 2 14.40 8.95 14.96
CA LYS A 2 14.04 9.34 13.60
C LYS A 2 14.15 8.09 12.72
N ALA A 3 13.06 7.71 12.06
CA ALA A 3 13.10 6.78 10.95
C ALA A 3 12.87 7.59 9.67
N SER A 4 13.61 7.26 8.61
CA SER A 4 13.25 7.75 7.28
C SER A 4 12.34 6.72 6.63
N VAL A 5 11.12 7.15 6.32
CA VAL A 5 10.15 6.33 5.60
C VAL A 5 10.02 6.90 4.19
N ARG A 6 10.18 6.06 3.18
CA ARG A 6 9.97 6.40 1.78
C ARG A 6 9.13 5.34 1.10
N LEU A 7 8.01 5.75 0.54
CA LEU A 7 7.22 4.92 -0.36
C LEU A 7 7.86 5.00 -1.76
N GLU A 8 8.00 3.86 -2.43
CA GLU A 8 8.42 3.82 -3.83
C GLU A 8 7.38 4.56 -4.70
N ASP A 9 7.83 5.55 -5.46
CA ASP A 9 6.97 6.28 -6.38
C ASP A 9 6.80 5.47 -7.67
N LYS A 10 5.61 4.87 -7.83
CA LYS A 10 5.18 4.20 -9.07
C LYS A 10 4.16 5.00 -9.87
N GLY A 11 3.88 6.23 -9.46
CA GLY A 11 2.75 7.01 -9.99
C GLY A 11 1.40 6.35 -9.70
N SER A 12 0.42 6.59 -10.57
CA SER A 12 -0.92 6.02 -10.42
C SER A 12 -0.91 4.52 -10.65
N LEU A 13 -1.46 3.76 -9.69
CA LEU A 13 -1.64 2.32 -9.81
C LEU A 13 -3.03 2.01 -10.35
N GLU A 14 -3.10 1.35 -11.49
CA GLU A 14 -4.36 0.87 -12.04
C GLU A 14 -4.64 -0.57 -11.61
N LEU A 15 -5.71 -0.75 -10.85
CA LEU A 15 -6.26 -2.07 -10.52
C LEU A 15 -7.17 -2.51 -11.68
N SER A 16 -6.60 -3.27 -12.63
CA SER A 16 -7.35 -3.81 -13.76
C SER A 16 -8.19 -5.04 -13.39
N GLY A 17 -9.20 -5.31 -14.22
CA GLY A 17 -10.32 -6.18 -13.93
C GLY A 17 -9.95 -7.60 -13.48
N VAL A 18 -10.80 -8.07 -12.57
CA VAL A 18 -10.82 -9.42 -12.01
C VAL A 18 -10.74 -10.49 -13.11
N THR A 19 -9.80 -11.43 -13.02
CA THR A 19 -9.77 -12.60 -13.92
C THR A 19 -10.15 -13.85 -13.13
N PRO A 20 -10.62 -14.94 -13.77
CA PRO A 20 -10.89 -16.20 -13.07
C PRO A 20 -9.69 -16.76 -12.31
N LYS A 21 -8.46 -16.37 -12.69
CA LYS A 21 -7.21 -16.76 -12.03
C LYS A 21 -6.74 -15.77 -10.96
N ALA A 22 -7.26 -14.54 -10.97
CA ALA A 22 -6.96 -13.49 -10.01
C ALA A 22 -8.27 -12.78 -9.62
N PRO A 23 -9.05 -13.37 -8.68
CA PRO A 23 -10.37 -12.90 -8.30
C PRO A 23 -10.35 -11.58 -7.49
N VAL A 24 -9.16 -11.14 -7.07
CA VAL A 24 -8.95 -9.90 -6.33
C VAL A 24 -7.83 -9.12 -7.01
N PRO A 25 -8.12 -7.95 -7.61
CA PRO A 25 -7.08 -7.10 -8.14
C PRO A 25 -6.25 -6.58 -6.96
N THR A 26 -4.94 -6.84 -7.02
CA THR A 26 -4.01 -6.51 -5.94
C THR A 26 -2.89 -5.66 -6.53
N ALA A 27 -2.55 -4.56 -5.86
CA ALA A 27 -1.38 -3.76 -6.17
C ALA A 27 -0.38 -3.85 -5.01
N TYR A 28 0.90 -3.85 -5.35
CA TYR A 28 1.99 -3.87 -4.39
C TYR A 28 2.82 -2.59 -4.53
N LEU A 29 3.08 -1.95 -3.40
CA LEU A 29 4.00 -0.83 -3.28
C LEU A 29 5.09 -1.21 -2.29
N MET A 30 6.33 -0.87 -2.61
CA MET A 30 7.44 -1.06 -1.70
C MET A 30 7.54 0.13 -0.76
N LEU A 31 7.53 -0.13 0.54
CA LEU A 31 7.79 0.85 1.57
C LEU A 31 9.20 0.62 2.14
N CYS A 32 10.08 1.59 1.96
CA CYS A 32 11.44 1.56 2.49
C CYS A 32 11.47 2.27 3.85
N VAL A 33 11.81 1.54 4.90
CA VAL A 33 11.97 2.06 6.26
C VAL A 33 13.44 1.96 6.64
N LEU A 34 14.08 3.10 6.85
CA LEU A 34 15.46 3.19 7.32
C LEU A 34 15.46 3.73 8.77
N PRO A 35 15.67 2.88 9.78
CA PRO A 35 15.87 3.34 11.15
C PRO A 35 17.20 4.09 11.25
N LEU A 36 17.19 5.34 11.75
CA LEU A 36 18.41 6.15 11.91
C LEU A 36 18.98 6.10 13.35
N ASP A 37 18.24 5.47 14.27
CA ASP A 37 18.63 5.17 15.65
C ASP A 37 18.34 3.67 15.94
N ASP A 38 18.59 3.18 17.16
CA ASP A 38 18.15 1.84 17.65
C ASP A 38 16.61 1.76 17.80
N ILE A 39 15.92 1.87 16.68
CA ILE A 39 14.46 1.82 16.59
C ILE A 39 14.05 0.36 16.38
N HIS A 40 13.30 -0.16 17.35
CA HIS A 40 12.81 -1.53 17.36
C HIS A 40 11.37 -1.65 16.84
N GLU A 41 10.62 -0.54 16.86
CA GLU A 41 9.23 -0.46 16.43
C GLU A 41 9.02 0.82 15.61
N VAL A 42 8.26 0.71 14.52
CA VAL A 42 7.93 1.83 13.63
C VAL A 42 6.42 1.88 13.47
N ASP A 43 5.80 2.89 14.09
CA ASP A 43 4.40 3.23 13.85
C ASP A 43 4.28 3.97 12.51
N LEU A 44 3.41 3.45 11.63
CA LEU A 44 3.20 3.97 10.28
C LEU A 44 1.79 4.53 10.13
N ASP A 45 1.71 5.86 10.11
CA ASP A 45 0.50 6.55 9.67
C ASP A 45 0.46 6.58 8.14
N PHE A 46 -0.62 6.04 7.55
CA PHE A 46 -0.82 6.07 6.10
C PHE A 46 -2.19 6.64 5.74
N SER A 47 -2.27 7.20 4.54
CA SER A 47 -3.53 7.61 3.91
C SER A 47 -3.65 6.98 2.54
N LEU A 48 -4.87 6.63 2.15
CA LEU A 48 -5.19 6.06 0.86
C LEU A 48 -6.24 6.92 0.17
N THR A 49 -5.90 7.41 -1.01
CA THR A 49 -6.83 8.11 -1.90
C THR A 49 -6.98 7.28 -3.16
N TYR A 50 -8.21 6.98 -3.57
CA TYR A 50 -8.49 6.24 -4.79
C TYR A 50 -9.62 6.90 -5.59
N THR A 51 -9.59 6.72 -6.90
CA THR A 51 -10.68 7.12 -7.80
C THR A 51 -11.36 5.86 -8.31
N GLN A 52 -12.66 5.77 -8.08
CA GLN A 52 -13.47 4.63 -8.51
C GLN A 52 -14.39 5.06 -9.66
N GLN A 53 -14.34 4.31 -10.77
CA GLN A 53 -15.13 4.59 -11.98
C GLN A 53 -16.53 3.94 -12.00
N PHE A 54 -16.90 3.15 -10.98
CA PHE A 54 -18.19 2.42 -10.92
C PHE A 54 -18.81 2.43 -9.51
N GLU A 55 -20.14 2.36 -9.40
CA GLU A 55 -20.92 2.47 -8.13
C GLU A 55 -20.66 1.39 -7.04
N ARG A 56 -19.72 0.46 -7.23
CA ARG A 56 -19.51 -0.66 -6.29
C ARG A 56 -18.38 -0.38 -5.31
N SER A 57 -18.68 -0.05 -4.06
CA SER A 57 -17.67 0.17 -3.00
C SER A 57 -16.55 -0.89 -3.00
N ILE A 58 -15.29 -0.46 -2.99
CA ILE A 58 -14.14 -1.34 -2.75
C ILE A 58 -14.00 -1.54 -1.23
N THR A 59 -14.18 -2.77 -0.76
CA THR A 59 -13.79 -3.18 0.60
C THR A 59 -12.54 -4.03 0.48
N GLY A 60 -11.44 -3.59 1.09
CA GLY A 60 -10.15 -4.27 1.01
C GLY A 60 -9.42 -4.25 2.35
N ASN A 61 -8.67 -5.31 2.62
CA ASN A 61 -7.75 -5.36 3.76
C ASN A 61 -6.37 -4.91 3.29
N ILE A 62 -5.68 -4.11 4.11
CA ILE A 62 -4.26 -3.81 3.91
C ILE A 62 -3.48 -4.89 4.66
N VAL A 63 -2.73 -5.70 3.92
CA VAL A 63 -1.89 -6.76 4.47
C VAL A 63 -0.44 -6.33 4.28
N LEU A 64 0.26 -6.07 5.39
CA LEU A 64 1.69 -5.83 5.41
C LEU A 64 2.38 -7.16 5.73
N PRO A 65 3.11 -7.79 4.78
CA PRO A 65 3.94 -8.93 5.11
C PRO A 65 5.12 -8.44 5.97
N LEU A 66 5.21 -8.95 7.20
CA LEU A 66 6.34 -8.78 8.12
C LEU A 66 7.45 -9.78 7.78
#